data_AF-A0AAD9PXE6-F1
#
_entry.id   AF-A0AAD9PXE6-F1
#
_cell.length_a   1.000
_cell.length_b   1.000
_cell.length_c   1.000
_cell.angle_alpha   90.00
_cell.angle_beta   90.00
_cell.angle_gamma   90.00
#
_symmetry.space_group_name_H-M   'P 1'
#
loop_
_entity.id
_entity.type
_entity.pdbx_description
1 polymer ?
#
loop_
_entity_poly.entity_id
_entity_poly.type
_entity_poly.pdbx_seq_one_letter_code
_entity_poly.pdbx_strand_id
1 'polypeptide(L)'
;MSYRCIMCKKIVNKRQESLLYDACNKWQHRTCNSGVSRETYRDAVKSGVDILWKCESCSASRTILPNFESTRNEGIWSTLAGYAIPYGH
;
A
#
# COMPACT_ATOMS: atom_id res chain seq x y z
N MET A 1 22.90 -14.45 8.50
CA MET A 1 21.60 -13.74 8.59
C MET A 1 20.47 -14.67 8.20
N SER A 2 19.41 -14.75 9.00
CA SER A 2 18.16 -15.43 8.64
C SER A 2 17.07 -14.40 8.35
N TYR A 3 16.45 -14.50 7.18
CA TYR A 3 15.33 -13.64 6.81
C TYR A 3 14.02 -14.27 7.29
N ARG A 4 13.09 -13.46 7.79
CA ARG A 4 11.80 -13.94 8.30
C ARG A 4 10.66 -13.47 7.43
N CYS A 5 9.71 -14.37 7.18
CA CYS A 5 8.51 -14.06 6.44
C CYS A 5 7.66 -13.07 7.25
N ILE A 6 7.24 -11.97 6.62
CA ILE A 6 6.44 -10.95 7.30
C ILE A 6 5.08 -11.46 7.79
N MET A 7 4.51 -12.48 7.13
CA MET A 7 3.20 -13.06 7.48
C MET A 7 3.33 -14.15 8.53
N CYS A 8 4.04 -15.24 8.23
CA CYS A 8 4.08 -16.41 9.10
C CYS A 8 5.20 -16.38 10.15
N LYS A 9 6.07 -15.35 10.13
CA LYS A 9 7.25 -15.18 11.01
C LYS A 9 8.28 -16.32 10.97
N LYS A 10 8.08 -17.31 10.10
CA LYS A 10 9.03 -18.41 9.85
C LYS A 10 10.22 -17.94 9.03
N ILE A 11 11.33 -18.66 9.14
CA ILE A 11 12.54 -18.39 8.36
C ILE A 11 12.26 -18.65 6.88
N VAL A 12 12.68 -17.71 6.04
CA VAL A 12 12.67 -17.81 4.58
C VAL A 12 14.01 -18.41 4.16
N ASN A 13 13.94 -19.57 3.51
CA ASN A 13 15.11 -20.26 2.98
C ASN A 13 15.27 -20.00 1.49
N LYS A 14 16.51 -19.96 0.98
CA LYS A 14 16.81 -19.84 -0.47
C LYS A 14 16.16 -20.92 -1.33
N ARG A 15 15.87 -22.10 -0.76
CA ARG A 15 15.20 -23.20 -1.45
C ARG A 15 13.68 -23.01 -1.59
N GLN A 16 13.10 -22.02 -0.91
CA GLN A 16 11.67 -21.75 -0.92
C GLN A 16 11.34 -20.60 -1.86
N GLU A 17 10.23 -20.71 -2.60
CA GLU A 17 9.69 -19.64 -3.44
C GLU A 17 9.33 -18.45 -2.53
N SER A 18 10.14 -17.39 -2.62
CA SER A 18 10.03 -16.22 -1.76
C SER A 18 10.29 -14.95 -2.54
N LEU A 19 9.62 -13.90 -2.10
CA LEU A 19 9.62 -12.59 -2.72
C LEU A 19 10.33 -11.63 -1.76
N LEU A 20 11.27 -10.86 -2.32
CA LEU A 20 11.92 -9.75 -1.66
C LEU A 20 11.31 -8.46 -2.20
N TYR A 21 10.94 -7.56 -1.30
CA TYR A 21 10.67 -6.18 -1.70
C TYR A 21 11.89 -5.32 -1.38
N ASP A 22 12.60 -4.88 -2.42
CA ASP A 22 13.86 -4.14 -2.31
C ASP A 22 13.73 -2.88 -1.44
N ALA A 23 12.65 -2.11 -1.64
CA ALA A 23 12.47 -0.84 -0.93
C ALA A 23 12.28 -0.97 0.60
N CYS A 24 11.77 -2.09 1.11
CA CYS A 24 11.63 -2.28 2.56
C CYS A 24 12.51 -3.41 3.12
N ASN A 25 13.31 -4.06 2.26
CA ASN A 25 14.18 -5.18 2.59
C ASN A 25 13.47 -6.31 3.36
N LYS A 26 12.17 -6.52 3.12
CA LYS A 26 11.38 -7.57 3.77
C LYS A 26 11.14 -8.74 2.82
N TRP A 27 11.15 -9.93 3.43
CA TRP A 27 10.90 -11.19 2.74
C TRP A 27 9.51 -11.74 3.07
N GLN A 28 8.86 -12.32 2.07
CA GLN A 28 7.62 -13.07 2.24
C GLN A 28 7.66 -14.34 1.40
N HIS A 29 7.11 -15.44 1.91
CA HIS A 29 6.90 -16.63 1.09
C HIS A 29 5.82 -16.34 0.05
N ARG A 30 5.97 -16.85 -1.18
CA ARG A 30 4.95 -16.72 -2.23
C ARG A 30 3.60 -17.29 -1.76
N THR A 31 3.63 -18.40 -1.03
CA THR A 31 2.43 -19.04 -0.48
C THR A 31 1.76 -18.28 0.67
N CYS A 32 2.44 -17.29 1.27
CA CYS A 32 1.94 -16.55 2.42
C CYS A 32 1.30 -15.22 1.99
N ASN A 33 0.10 -15.29 1.43
CA ASN A 33 -0.74 -14.14 1.08
C ASN A 33 -0.05 -13.10 0.16
N SER A 34 0.91 -13.51 -0.66
CA SER A 34 1.61 -12.60 -1.57
C SER A 34 0.78 -12.16 -2.77
N GLY A 35 -0.28 -12.92 -3.11
CA GLY A 35 -1.10 -12.72 -4.31
C GLY A 35 -0.39 -13.11 -5.62
N VAL A 36 0.87 -13.55 -5.57
CA VAL A 36 1.64 -13.94 -6.76
C VAL A 36 1.39 -15.40 -7.10
N SER A 37 0.83 -15.64 -8.28
CA SER A 37 0.64 -16.98 -8.83
C SER A 37 1.96 -17.67 -9.11
N ARG A 38 1.99 -19.01 -8.99
CA ARG A 38 3.19 -19.80 -9.23
C ARG A 38 3.70 -19.68 -10.67
N GLU A 39 2.78 -19.56 -11.62
CA GLU A 39 3.09 -19.32 -13.04
C GLU A 39 3.85 -18.01 -13.24
N THR A 40 3.35 -16.90 -12.67
CA THR A 40 3.98 -15.58 -12.75
C THR A 40 5.36 -15.59 -12.10
N TYR A 41 5.49 -16.26 -10.94
CA TYR A 41 6.77 -16.42 -10.28
C TYR A 41 7.77 -17.18 -11.15
N ARG A 42 7.35 -18.30 -11.74
CA ARG A 42 8.20 -19.12 -12.60
C ARG A 42 8.57 -18.40 -13.89
N ASP A 43 7.64 -17.68 -14.49
CA ASP A 43 7.88 -16.89 -15.69
C ASP A 43 8.91 -15.79 -15.44
N ALA A 44 8.75 -15.02 -14.37
CA ALA A 44 9.70 -13.99 -13.95
C ALA A 44 11.10 -14.56 -13.70
N VAL A 45 11.21 -15.67 -12.94
CA VAL A 45 12.49 -16.36 -12.69
C VAL A 45 13.11 -16.87 -14.00
N LYS A 46 12.30 -17.38 -14.93
CA LYS A 46 12.77 -17.91 -16.22
C LYS A 46 13.21 -16.79 -17.17
N SER A 47 12.44 -15.72 -17.24
CA SER A 47 12.68 -14.54 -18.07
C SER A 47 13.74 -13.61 -17.47
N GLY A 48 14.10 -13.80 -16.20
CA GLY A 48 14.99 -12.90 -15.47
C GLY A 48 14.37 -11.52 -15.21
N VAL A 49 13.04 -11.44 -15.25
CA VAL A 49 12.28 -10.20 -15.05
C VAL A 49 11.89 -10.11 -13.58
N ASP A 50 12.02 -8.92 -13.00
CA ASP A 50 11.63 -8.70 -11.61
C ASP A 50 10.11 -8.63 -11.47
N ILE A 51 9.57 -9.26 -10.43
CA ILE A 51 8.13 -9.25 -10.17
C ILE A 51 7.80 -7.94 -9.47
N LEU A 52 6.96 -7.12 -10.09
CA LEU A 52 6.36 -5.93 -9.47
C LEU A 52 5.41 -6.34 -8.33
N TRP A 53 6.01 -6.77 -7.22
CA TRP A 53 5.33 -7.18 -6.01
C TRP A 53 5.63 -6.19 -4.89
N LYS A 54 4.65 -5.94 -4.03
CA LYS A 54 4.78 -5.07 -2.86
C LYS A 54 4.31 -5.78 -1.62
N CYS A 55 5.05 -5.59 -0.54
CA CYS A 55 4.63 -6.07 0.76
C CYS A 55 3.29 -5.43 1.16
N GLU A 56 2.38 -6.16 1.81
CA GLU A 56 1.07 -5.62 2.23
C GLU A 56 1.22 -4.34 3.07
N SER A 57 2.19 -4.32 3.98
CA SER A 57 2.53 -3.15 4.80
C SER A 57 2.97 -1.94 3.96
N CYS A 58 3.59 -2.18 2.81
CA CYS A 58 4.08 -1.18 1.85
C CYS A 58 3.00 -0.75 0.85
N SER A 59 2.03 -1.63 0.61
CA SER A 59 0.86 -1.38 -0.23
C SER A 59 -0.11 -0.44 0.50
N ALA A 60 -0.33 -0.68 1.79
CA ALA A 60 -1.22 0.13 2.64
C ALA A 60 -0.77 1.60 2.77
N SER A 61 0.53 1.88 2.69
CA SER A 61 1.09 3.24 2.81
C SER A 61 0.85 4.14 1.59
N ARG A 62 0.18 3.66 0.53
CA ARG A 62 -0.14 4.48 -0.66
C ARG A 62 -1.43 5.28 -0.56
N THR A 63 -2.14 5.26 0.56
CA THR A 63 -3.13 6.31 0.85
C THR A 63 -2.43 7.55 1.42
N ILE A 64 -1.42 8.06 0.70
CA ILE A 64 -1.28 9.50 0.62
C ILE A 64 -2.43 9.89 -0.31
N LEU A 65 -3.60 10.20 0.27
CA LEU A 65 -4.48 11.15 -0.39
C LEU A 65 -3.55 12.29 -0.84
N PRO A 66 -3.47 12.63 -2.14
CA PRO A 66 -2.74 13.82 -2.52
C PRO A 66 -3.39 14.91 -1.69
N ASN A 67 -2.63 15.41 -0.72
CA ASN A 67 -2.95 16.62 -0.04
C ASN A 67 -2.80 17.72 -1.08
N PHE A 68 -3.77 17.79 -1.98
CA PHE A 68 -4.03 18.98 -2.74
C PHE A 68 -4.72 19.93 -1.77
N GLU A 69 -3.99 20.34 -0.74
CA GLU A 69 -4.18 21.63 -0.13
C GLU A 69 -3.82 22.65 -1.22
N SER A 70 -4.74 22.85 -2.17
CA SER A 70 -4.86 24.15 -2.78
C SER A 70 -5.33 25.08 -1.68
N THR A 71 -4.38 25.79 -1.08
CA THR A 71 -4.72 27.06 -0.45
C THR A 71 -5.23 27.99 -1.56
N ARG A 72 -6.53 27.89 -1.88
CA ARG A 72 -7.29 29.05 -2.35
C ARG A 72 -7.89 29.67 -1.09
N ASN A 73 -7.17 30.65 -0.53
CA ASN A 73 -7.85 31.80 0.03
C ASN A 73 -8.71 32.35 -1.12
N GLU A 74 -10.01 32.13 -1.08
CA GLU A 74 -11.07 32.96 -1.64
C GLU A 74 -12.41 32.41 -1.09
N GLY A 75 -12.98 33.10 -0.10
CA GLY A 75 -14.43 33.08 0.18
C GLY A 75 -15.01 31.82 0.82
N ILE A 76 -15.22 31.88 2.15
CA ILE A 76 -16.25 31.10 2.84
C ILE A 76 -17.60 31.40 2.16
N TRP A 77 -18.08 30.50 1.30
CA TRP A 77 -19.50 30.41 0.99
C TRP A 77 -19.91 28.97 0.77
N SER A 78 -20.38 28.34 1.84
CA SER A 78 -21.34 27.23 1.86
C SER A 78 -21.54 26.84 3.32
N THR A 79 -22.70 26.67 3.94
CA THR A 79 -24.12 26.80 3.63
C THR A 79 -24.82 26.55 5.00
N LEU A 80 -26.06 27.01 5.16
CA LEU A 80 -27.05 26.52 6.14
C LEU A 80 -26.91 27.02 7.60
N ALA A 81 -27.89 27.81 8.03
CA ALA A 81 -28.79 27.41 9.12
C ALA A 81 -29.88 28.46 9.27
N GLY A 82 -31.13 28.02 9.18
CA GLY A 82 -32.30 28.86 9.42
C GLY A 82 -32.35 29.35 10.85
N TYR A 83 -32.12 30.65 11.04
CA TYR A 83 -32.60 31.38 12.20
C TYR A 83 -33.43 32.55 11.72
N ALA A 84 -34.74 32.33 11.69
CA ALA A 84 -35.69 33.43 11.79
C ALA A 84 -35.53 34.05 13.18
N ILE A 85 -35.20 35.35 13.24
CA ILE A 85 -35.59 36.22 14.37
C ILE A 85 -36.00 37.59 13.78
N PRO A 86 -37.22 38.07 14.07
CA PRO A 86 -37.78 39.31 13.52
C PRO A 86 -37.49 40.53 14.40
N TYR A 87 -37.02 41.63 13.81
CA TYR A 87 -37.13 43.01 14.29
C TYR A 87 -36.98 43.90 13.02
N GLY A 88 -37.86 44.79 12.59
CA GLY A 88 -38.80 45.65 13.30
C GLY A 88 -38.23 47.08 13.37
N HIS A 89 -38.41 47.90 12.33
CA HIS A 89 -38.84 49.31 12.38
C HIS A 89 -39.11 49.83 10.95
#